data_AF-A0A8J1XY20-F1
#
_entry.id   AF-A0A8J1XY20-F1
#
_cell.length_a   1.000
_cell.length_b   1.000
_cell.length_c   1.000
_cell.angle_alpha   90.00
_cell.angle_beta   90.00
_cell.angle_gamma   90.00
#
_symmetry.space_group_name_H-M   'P 1'
#
loop_
_entity.id
_entity.type
_entity.pdbx_description
1 polymer ?
#
loop_
_entity_poly.entity_id
_entity_poly.type
_entity_poly.pdbx_seq_one_letter_code
_entity_poly.pdbx_strand_id
1 'polypeptide(L)'
;MTDILNALKTQDFPKCTQIALCHIETLLASCRSIPGLGDPQNELAHRITQEYVFCQHVSRKGGLFKKLTAIQEIQLCELLLQHFGKQQDPSKLQALFNQLFDMKQEPYRLDILCKMVSMAIGLKSAPVLNATGAWLQIQGPSKPTSAVLVGALVLDYCQLIPDVVASLHAIIQISPRFTHSFLMAASMLYDLKDNKENNRIPPDSLVEVITDWLASEPSICYPGKHSTPRQAPSRPSGLWNPGIDVEPDLGPESPIPGFVNWCVRAPLIYNQDYLKLHPGSSIETLKKTTILYSKLHLALLHTIHLYGKQKAPPSGELLRNTHMLQIASNLGVLIGKNKDMEVDLVDVTLDRLAQIYQVAMATGAMKYSKDDITKIVHMLPSNKLFEAMAEFTVGH
;
A
#
# COMPACT_ATOMS: atom_id res chain seq x y z
N MET A 1 37.78 -2.53 15.01
CA MET A 1 36.42 -2.02 15.36
C MET A 1 36.46 -0.53 15.70
N THR A 2 37.43 -0.07 16.50
CA THR A 2 37.73 1.35 16.77
C THR A 2 38.25 2.12 15.55
N ASP A 3 38.99 1.46 14.65
CA ASP A 3 39.65 2.14 13.51
C ASP A 3 38.67 2.69 12.48
N ILE A 4 37.52 2.03 12.30
CA ILE A 4 36.52 2.41 11.29
C ILE A 4 35.69 3.60 11.79
N LEU A 5 35.28 3.59 13.06
CA LEU A 5 34.65 4.77 13.65
C LEU A 5 35.60 5.97 13.66
N ASN A 6 36.91 5.75 13.84
CA ASN A 6 37.89 6.82 13.73
C ASN A 6 38.06 7.30 12.28
N ALA A 7 38.09 6.40 11.29
CA ALA A 7 38.12 6.77 9.88
C ALA A 7 36.87 7.57 9.48
N LEU A 8 35.68 7.14 9.91
CA LEU A 8 34.41 7.82 9.63
C LEU A 8 34.33 9.22 10.26
N LYS A 9 34.89 9.41 11.46
CA LYS A 9 34.97 10.74 12.12
C LYS A 9 35.84 11.75 11.38
N THR A 10 36.82 11.29 10.60
CA THR A 10 37.74 12.17 9.86
C THR A 10 37.20 12.63 8.52
N GLN A 11 36.04 12.11 8.09
CA GLN A 11 35.45 12.41 6.79
C GLN A 11 34.14 13.18 6.98
N ASP A 12 33.92 14.18 6.13
CA ASP A 12 32.66 14.90 6.06
C ASP A 12 31.68 14.25 5.06
N PHE A 13 30.40 14.61 5.19
CA PHE A 13 29.39 14.27 4.19
C PHE A 13 29.78 14.89 2.83
N PRO A 14 29.68 14.16 1.70
CA PRO A 14 29.03 12.84 1.51
C PRO A 14 29.96 11.62 1.66
N LYS A 15 31.27 11.83 1.80
CA LYS A 15 32.27 10.76 1.73
C LYS A 15 32.19 9.80 2.92
N CYS A 16 31.87 10.31 4.12
CA CYS A 16 31.63 9.47 5.29
C CYS A 16 30.47 8.48 5.07
N THR A 17 29.38 8.91 4.43
CA THR A 17 28.21 8.07 4.13
C THR A 17 28.55 6.97 3.14
N GLN A 18 29.34 7.26 2.10
CA GLN A 18 29.77 6.24 1.13
C GLN A 18 30.57 5.12 1.79
N ILE A 19 31.52 5.49 2.66
CA ILE A 19 32.34 4.52 3.42
C ILE A 19 31.46 3.75 4.40
N ALA A 20 30.53 4.43 5.08
CA ALA A 20 29.60 3.82 6.02
C ALA A 20 28.74 2.73 5.36
N LEU A 21 28.18 3.00 4.19
CA LEU A 21 27.34 2.05 3.45
C LEU A 21 28.10 0.76 3.10
N CYS A 22 29.29 0.87 2.50
CA CYS A 22 30.14 -0.29 2.20
C CYS A 22 30.48 -1.11 3.46
N HIS A 23 30.67 -0.45 4.60
CA HIS A 23 30.96 -1.14 5.84
C HIS A 23 29.74 -1.84 6.42
N ILE A 24 28.55 -1.22 6.38
CA ILE A 24 27.30 -1.84 6.81
C ILE A 24 27.04 -3.13 6.02
N GLU A 25 27.25 -3.12 4.70
CA GLU A 25 27.11 -4.32 3.87
C GLU A 25 28.05 -5.45 4.31
N THR A 26 29.29 -5.11 4.66
CA THR A 26 30.28 -6.07 5.17
C THR A 26 29.86 -6.67 6.51
N LEU A 27 29.29 -5.84 7.39
CA LEU A 27 28.75 -6.30 8.68
C LEU A 27 27.56 -7.24 8.46
N LEU A 28 26.61 -6.86 7.60
CA LEU A 28 25.44 -7.68 7.29
C LEU A 28 25.82 -9.03 6.64
N ALA A 29 26.86 -9.06 5.82
CA ALA A 29 27.38 -10.31 5.25
C ALA A 29 28.07 -11.22 6.28
N SER A 30 28.56 -10.64 7.38
CA SER A 30 29.27 -11.34 8.45
C SER A 30 28.36 -11.80 9.60
N CYS A 31 27.14 -11.25 9.67
CA CYS A 31 26.14 -11.61 10.67
C CYS A 31 25.73 -13.08 10.56
N ARG A 32 26.09 -13.88 11.56
CA ARG A 32 25.50 -15.20 11.83
C ARG A 32 24.47 -15.02 12.92
N SER A 33 23.21 -14.79 12.56
CA SER A 33 22.15 -14.66 13.55
C SER A 33 21.99 -15.98 14.33
N ILE A 34 22.33 -15.97 15.62
CA ILE A 34 22.01 -17.05 16.57
C ILE A 34 20.79 -16.59 17.37
N PRO A 35 19.65 -17.29 17.33
CA PRO A 35 18.46 -16.91 18.07
C PRO A 35 18.73 -16.83 19.58
N GLY A 36 18.33 -15.72 20.23
CA GLY A 36 18.39 -15.56 21.69
C GLY A 36 19.60 -14.79 22.26
N LEU A 37 20.61 -14.49 21.44
CA LEU A 37 21.67 -13.53 21.79
C LEU A 37 21.51 -12.25 20.96
N GLY A 38 21.56 -11.09 21.61
CA GLY A 38 21.64 -9.81 20.91
C GLY A 38 22.88 -9.79 20.02
N ASP A 39 22.73 -9.36 18.77
CA ASP A 39 23.83 -9.33 17.81
C ASP A 39 24.57 -7.97 17.90
N PRO A 40 25.78 -7.92 18.49
CA PRO A 40 26.53 -6.68 18.62
C PRO A 40 26.93 -6.08 17.26
N GLN A 41 26.98 -6.88 16.19
CA GLN A 41 27.25 -6.38 14.84
C GLN A 41 26.03 -5.62 14.28
N ASN A 42 24.83 -6.08 14.60
CA ASN A 42 23.59 -5.40 14.21
C ASN A 42 23.42 -4.06 14.95
N GLU A 43 23.75 -4.03 16.24
CA GLU A 43 23.76 -2.78 17.03
C GLU A 43 24.79 -1.78 16.48
N LEU A 44 25.99 -2.26 16.12
CA LEU A 44 27.00 -1.42 15.47
C LEU A 44 26.52 -0.88 14.12
N ALA A 45 25.93 -1.74 13.28
CA ALA A 45 25.37 -1.31 11.99
C ALA A 45 24.26 -0.27 12.17
N HIS A 46 23.43 -0.41 13.20
CA HIS A 46 22.38 0.55 13.52
C HIS A 46 22.97 1.91 13.94
N ARG A 47 24.00 1.90 14.79
CA ARG A 47 24.72 3.11 15.20
C ARG A 47 25.40 3.81 14.03
N ILE A 48 26.07 3.07 13.15
CA ILE A 48 26.72 3.63 11.96
C ILE A 48 25.69 4.26 11.03
N THR A 49 24.55 3.59 10.84
CA THR A 49 23.43 4.09 10.04
C THR A 49 22.93 5.43 10.58
N GLN A 50 22.68 5.51 11.89
CA GLN A 50 22.18 6.73 12.52
C GLN A 50 23.19 7.88 12.41
N GLU A 51 24.45 7.62 12.78
CA GLU A 51 25.48 8.66 12.94
C GLU A 51 26.10 9.11 11.61
N TYR A 52 26.30 8.20 10.65
CA TYR A 52 27.09 8.48 9.42
C TYR A 52 26.30 8.35 8.11
N VAL A 53 25.14 7.69 8.10
CA VAL A 53 24.26 7.69 6.91
C VAL A 53 23.22 8.80 7.01
N PHE A 54 22.48 8.86 8.11
CA PHE A 54 21.47 9.90 8.33
C PHE A 54 22.01 11.15 9.05
N CYS A 55 23.31 11.14 9.41
CA CYS A 55 24.01 12.23 10.11
C CYS A 55 23.30 12.70 11.40
N GLN A 56 22.56 11.82 12.06
CA GLN A 56 21.88 12.09 13.32
C GLN A 56 22.89 11.94 14.47
N HIS A 57 23.71 12.98 14.69
CA HIS A 57 24.68 12.99 15.79
C HIS A 57 24.00 13.31 17.13
N VAL A 58 24.27 12.50 18.16
CA VAL A 58 24.07 12.92 19.56
C VAL A 58 25.30 13.73 19.98
N SER A 59 25.15 15.04 20.18
CA SER A 59 26.21 15.83 20.80
C SER A 59 26.38 15.38 22.26
N ARG A 60 27.58 14.94 22.64
CA ARG A 60 27.92 14.56 24.04
C ARG A 60 27.74 15.69 25.05
N LYS A 61 27.48 16.93 24.59
CA LYS A 61 27.26 18.13 25.41
C LYS A 61 25.82 18.66 25.35
N GLY A 62 24.82 17.80 25.14
CA GLY A 62 23.41 18.16 25.32
C GLY A 62 22.86 19.23 24.37
N GLY A 63 23.46 19.42 23.19
CA GLY A 63 23.08 20.45 22.21
C GLY A 63 22.72 19.88 20.83
N LEU A 64 21.58 20.35 20.30
CA LEU A 64 20.95 20.19 18.99
C LEU A 64 21.52 19.17 17.98
N PHE A 65 20.62 18.28 17.53
CA PHE A 65 20.73 17.44 16.34
C PHE A 65 21.16 18.27 15.12
N LYS A 66 22.31 17.96 14.51
CA LYS A 66 22.67 18.53 13.20
C LYS A 66 21.95 17.73 12.10
N LYS A 67 20.70 18.10 11.81
CA LYS A 67 19.98 17.54 10.65
C LYS A 67 20.68 17.95 9.36
N LEU A 68 20.59 17.08 8.34
CA LEU A 68 21.03 17.44 7.00
C LEU A 68 20.19 18.62 6.50
N THR A 69 20.81 19.49 5.69
CA THR A 69 20.06 20.50 4.94
C THR A 69 19.26 19.85 3.81
N ALA A 70 18.22 20.51 3.29
CA ALA A 70 17.41 19.96 2.19
C ALA A 70 18.24 19.53 0.97
N ILE A 71 19.28 20.30 0.62
CA ILE A 71 20.21 19.95 -0.48
C ILE A 71 20.99 18.68 -0.15
N GLN A 72 21.46 18.54 1.10
CA GLN A 72 22.18 17.35 1.53
C GLN A 72 21.26 16.12 1.63
N GLU A 73 19.99 16.28 1.96
CA GLU A 73 19.02 15.18 1.93
C GLU A 73 18.80 14.67 0.51
N ILE A 74 18.70 15.56 -0.49
CA ILE A 74 18.65 15.17 -1.91
C ILE A 74 19.92 14.44 -2.32
N GLN A 75 21.09 14.98 -1.95
CA GLN A 75 22.38 14.31 -2.19
C GLN A 75 22.45 12.92 -1.51
N LEU A 76 21.89 12.78 -0.31
CA LEU A 76 21.80 11.49 0.37
C LEU A 76 20.89 10.52 -0.41
N CYS A 77 19.72 10.97 -0.87
CA CYS A 77 18.86 10.15 -1.72
C CYS A 77 19.58 9.67 -2.98
N GLU A 78 20.28 10.57 -3.69
CA GLU A 78 21.07 10.21 -4.87
C GLU A 78 22.16 9.17 -4.55
N LEU A 79 22.90 9.36 -3.46
CA LEU A 79 23.93 8.42 -3.02
C LEU A 79 23.35 7.03 -2.70
N LEU A 80 22.21 6.99 -2.01
CA LEU A 80 21.52 5.74 -1.69
C LEU A 80 21.03 5.05 -2.96
N LEU A 81 20.39 5.78 -3.89
CA LEU A 81 19.96 5.23 -5.18
C LEU A 81 21.14 4.65 -5.98
N GLN A 82 22.25 5.38 -6.07
CA GLN A 82 23.45 4.92 -6.76
C GLN A 82 24.06 3.68 -6.09
N HIS A 83 24.06 3.64 -4.75
CA HIS A 83 24.60 2.52 -4.00
C HIS A 83 23.75 1.25 -4.20
N PHE A 84 22.43 1.37 -4.06
CA PHE A 84 21.50 0.27 -4.34
C PHE A 84 21.56 -0.19 -5.81
N GLY A 85 21.75 0.74 -6.75
CA GLY A 85 21.90 0.42 -8.18
C GLY A 85 23.18 -0.37 -8.53
N LYS A 86 24.21 -0.33 -7.67
CA LYS A 86 25.45 -1.12 -7.85
C LYS A 86 25.30 -2.56 -7.34
N GLN A 87 24.37 -2.81 -6.43
CA GLN A 87 24.18 -4.13 -5.83
C GLN A 87 23.46 -5.07 -6.79
N GLN A 88 24.11 -6.17 -7.14
CA GLN A 88 23.56 -7.22 -8.02
C GLN A 88 22.79 -8.29 -7.24
N ASP A 89 23.06 -8.44 -5.94
CA ASP A 89 22.42 -9.43 -5.09
C ASP A 89 21.16 -8.86 -4.42
N PRO A 90 19.95 -9.30 -4.83
CA PRO A 90 18.70 -8.75 -4.30
C PRO A 90 18.52 -9.04 -2.80
N SER A 91 19.13 -10.11 -2.27
CA SER A 91 19.02 -10.46 -0.84
C SER A 91 19.84 -9.49 0.01
N LYS A 92 21.08 -9.18 -0.42
CA LYS A 92 21.93 -8.19 0.26
C LYS A 92 21.34 -6.80 0.17
N LEU A 93 20.81 -6.44 -1.00
CA LEU A 93 20.12 -5.16 -1.21
C LEU A 93 18.94 -5.03 -0.24
N GLN A 94 18.09 -6.05 -0.13
CA GLN A 94 16.96 -6.04 0.80
C GLN A 94 17.42 -5.97 2.27
N ALA A 95 18.46 -6.69 2.65
CA ALA A 95 19.00 -6.67 4.01
C ALA A 95 19.53 -5.27 4.37
N LEU A 96 20.29 -4.63 3.46
CA LEU A 96 20.75 -3.26 3.64
C LEU A 96 19.57 -2.29 3.72
N PHE A 97 18.58 -2.42 2.84
CA PHE A 97 17.39 -1.58 2.85
C PHE A 97 16.64 -1.68 4.19
N ASN A 98 16.43 -2.89 4.69
CA ASN A 98 15.79 -3.13 5.98
C ASN A 98 16.61 -2.56 7.14
N GLN A 99 17.95 -2.63 7.08
CA GLN A 99 18.83 -2.04 8.09
C GLN A 99 18.73 -0.52 8.14
N LEU A 100 18.69 0.12 6.96
CA LEU A 100 18.58 1.57 6.86
C LEU A 100 17.21 2.07 7.32
N PHE A 101 16.15 1.35 6.93
CA PHE A 101 14.75 1.76 7.10
C PHE A 101 13.95 0.90 8.10
N ASP A 102 14.59 0.34 9.13
CA ASP A 102 13.88 -0.23 10.28
C ASP A 102 13.18 0.90 11.05
N MET A 103 11.88 1.06 10.82
CA MET A 103 11.08 2.22 11.27
C MET A 103 10.68 2.18 12.74
N LYS A 104 11.37 1.39 13.58
CA LYS A 104 10.91 1.17 14.95
C LYS A 104 10.65 2.46 15.71
N GLN A 105 11.35 3.59 15.50
CA GLN A 105 11.05 4.88 16.15
C GLN A 105 11.52 6.19 15.43
N GLU A 106 11.87 6.23 14.14
CA GLU A 106 12.50 7.42 13.52
C GLU A 106 11.70 8.07 12.37
N PRO A 107 10.89 9.13 12.63
CA PRO A 107 10.08 9.79 11.59
C PRO A 107 10.91 10.48 10.50
N TYR A 108 12.13 10.90 10.83
CA TYR A 108 13.06 11.51 9.87
C TYR A 108 13.50 10.53 8.79
N ARG A 109 13.74 9.25 9.14
CA ARG A 109 14.13 8.24 8.14
C ARG A 109 12.99 7.93 7.18
N LEU A 110 11.74 7.99 7.67
CA LEU A 110 10.57 7.84 6.82
C LEU A 110 10.43 8.99 5.82
N ASP A 111 10.73 10.23 6.24
CA ASP A 111 10.75 11.38 5.34
C ASP A 111 11.81 11.24 4.24
N ILE A 112 13.04 10.83 4.61
CA ILE A 112 14.09 10.50 3.62
C ILE A 112 13.68 9.35 2.71
N LEU A 113 13.01 8.31 3.23
CA LEU A 113 12.46 7.22 2.43
C LEU A 113 11.44 7.74 1.40
N CYS A 114 10.51 8.61 1.81
CA CYS A 114 9.52 9.20 0.90
C CYS A 114 10.20 9.95 -0.25
N LYS A 115 11.17 10.82 0.07
CA LYS A 115 11.96 11.57 -0.93
C LYS A 115 12.73 10.64 -1.86
N MET A 116 13.37 9.61 -1.30
CA MET A 116 14.15 8.65 -2.07
C MET A 116 13.27 7.83 -3.02
N VAL A 117 12.09 7.38 -2.57
CA VAL A 117 11.16 6.60 -3.40
C VAL A 117 10.54 7.49 -4.48
N SER A 118 10.18 8.73 -4.13
CA SER A 118 9.71 9.72 -5.11
C SER A 118 10.75 9.93 -6.20
N MET A 119 12.02 10.12 -5.84
CA MET A 119 13.13 10.18 -6.81
C MET A 119 13.33 8.87 -7.59
N ALA A 120 13.19 7.72 -6.94
CA ALA A 120 13.33 6.40 -7.58
C ALA A 120 12.29 6.16 -8.68
N ILE A 121 11.06 6.66 -8.50
CA ILE A 121 10.01 6.62 -9.52
C ILE A 121 10.41 7.45 -10.73
N GLY A 122 10.81 8.71 -10.51
CA GLY A 122 11.23 9.62 -11.58
C GLY A 122 12.43 9.08 -12.37
N LEU A 123 13.39 8.46 -11.68
CA LEU A 123 14.59 7.84 -12.28
C LEU A 123 14.38 6.39 -12.73
N LYS A 124 13.18 5.83 -12.56
CA LYS A 124 12.84 4.44 -12.94
C LYS A 124 13.77 3.38 -12.32
N SER A 125 14.19 3.58 -11.07
CA SER A 125 15.14 2.71 -10.38
C SER A 125 14.48 1.43 -9.84
N ALA A 126 14.48 0.37 -10.65
CA ALA A 126 13.89 -0.92 -10.28
C ALA A 126 14.42 -1.52 -8.96
N PRO A 127 15.73 -1.49 -8.63
CA PRO A 127 16.24 -2.11 -7.41
C PRO A 127 15.64 -1.49 -6.13
N VAL A 128 15.53 -0.17 -6.10
CA VAL A 128 15.01 0.57 -4.95
C VAL A 128 13.50 0.44 -4.83
N LEU A 129 12.78 0.47 -5.96
CA LEU A 129 11.34 0.23 -5.98
C LEU A 129 11.01 -1.19 -5.49
N ASN A 130 11.72 -2.22 -5.98
CA ASN A 130 11.53 -3.60 -5.53
C ASN A 130 11.78 -3.77 -4.03
N ALA A 131 12.83 -3.14 -3.50
CA ALA A 131 13.15 -3.17 -2.07
C ALA A 131 12.09 -2.45 -1.21
N THR A 132 11.58 -1.33 -1.71
CA THR A 132 10.49 -0.58 -1.07
C THR A 132 9.20 -1.40 -1.09
N GLY A 133 8.89 -2.08 -2.20
CA GLY A 133 7.73 -2.96 -2.31
C GLY A 133 7.78 -4.11 -1.31
N ALA A 134 8.96 -4.71 -1.13
CA ALA A 134 9.19 -5.70 -0.08
C ALA A 134 9.00 -5.13 1.33
N TRP A 135 9.56 -3.97 1.57
CA TRP A 135 9.49 -3.30 2.86
C TRP A 135 8.04 -2.98 3.23
N LEU A 136 7.24 -2.47 2.30
CA LEU A 136 5.79 -2.26 2.48
C LEU A 136 5.05 -3.55 2.84
N GLN A 137 5.41 -4.68 2.22
CA GLN A 137 4.81 -6.00 2.52
C GLN A 137 5.17 -6.49 3.93
N ILE A 138 6.40 -6.23 4.38
CA ILE A 138 6.88 -6.59 5.72
C ILE A 138 6.23 -5.71 6.79
N GLN A 139 6.16 -4.41 6.58
CA GLN A 139 5.53 -3.47 7.53
C GLN A 139 4.02 -3.70 7.63
N GLY A 140 3.37 -3.98 6.50
CA GLY A 140 1.94 -4.17 6.38
C GLY A 140 1.23 -2.92 5.83
N PRO A 141 0.20 -3.10 4.98
CA PRO A 141 -0.43 -2.00 4.25
C PRO A 141 -1.27 -1.06 5.13
N SER A 142 -1.74 -1.53 6.29
CA SER A 142 -2.57 -0.74 7.23
C SER A 142 -1.76 0.08 8.22
N LYS A 143 -0.42 -0.06 8.27
CA LYS A 143 0.41 0.66 9.24
C LYS A 143 0.54 2.15 8.87
N PRO A 144 0.68 3.05 9.88
CA PRO A 144 0.86 4.48 9.63
C PRO A 144 2.07 4.82 8.76
N THR A 145 3.15 4.04 8.85
CA THR A 145 4.37 4.22 8.05
C THR A 145 4.11 4.01 6.55
N SER A 146 3.36 2.96 6.20
CA SER A 146 2.92 2.67 4.82
C SER A 146 1.98 3.77 4.30
N ALA A 147 1.06 4.22 5.15
CA ALA A 147 0.12 5.30 4.84
C ALA A 147 0.83 6.64 4.55
N VAL A 148 1.86 7.00 5.33
CA VAL A 148 2.66 8.22 5.10
C VAL A 148 3.41 8.13 3.77
N LEU A 149 4.06 6.99 3.50
CA LEU A 149 4.80 6.81 2.24
C LEU A 149 3.88 6.92 1.03
N VAL A 150 2.79 6.16 1.00
CA VAL A 150 1.85 6.20 -0.13
C VAL A 150 1.18 7.56 -0.25
N GLY A 151 0.79 8.17 0.87
CA GLY A 151 0.22 9.52 0.88
C GLY A 151 1.15 10.57 0.29
N ALA A 152 2.45 10.52 0.63
CA ALA A 152 3.45 11.41 0.05
C ALA A 152 3.61 11.21 -1.46
N LEU A 153 3.61 9.96 -1.93
CA LEU A 153 3.71 9.67 -3.37
C LEU A 153 2.46 10.10 -4.15
N VAL A 154 1.27 9.92 -3.58
CA VAL A 154 0.04 10.41 -4.21
C VAL A 154 0.03 11.93 -4.24
N LEU A 155 0.49 12.60 -3.19
CA LEU A 155 0.62 14.05 -3.17
C LEU A 155 1.58 14.52 -4.28
N ASP A 156 2.77 13.93 -4.39
CA ASP A 156 3.77 14.30 -5.40
C ASP A 156 3.27 14.07 -6.82
N TYR A 157 2.78 12.87 -7.12
CA TYR A 157 2.51 12.42 -8.50
C TYR A 157 1.09 12.66 -8.99
N CYS A 158 0.10 12.76 -8.10
CA CYS A 158 -1.30 12.91 -8.48
C CYS A 158 -1.86 14.31 -8.23
N GLN A 159 -1.20 15.13 -7.38
CA GLN A 159 -1.75 16.42 -6.93
C GLN A 159 -0.82 17.61 -7.16
N LEU A 160 0.47 17.52 -6.82
CA LEU A 160 1.38 18.67 -6.84
C LEU A 160 2.04 18.91 -8.18
N ILE A 161 2.51 17.85 -8.84
CA ILE A 161 3.34 17.98 -10.04
C ILE A 161 2.49 17.68 -11.29
N PRO A 162 2.30 18.63 -12.20
CA PRO A 162 1.63 18.37 -13.47
C PRO A 162 2.48 17.45 -14.37
N ASP A 163 1.83 16.66 -15.23
CA ASP A 163 2.44 15.81 -16.27
C ASP A 163 3.40 14.69 -15.82
N VAL A 164 3.60 14.47 -14.52
CA VAL A 164 4.41 13.34 -14.01
C VAL A 164 3.63 12.05 -13.77
N VAL A 165 2.31 12.08 -13.97
CA VAL A 165 1.44 10.89 -13.86
C VAL A 165 1.93 9.76 -14.77
N ALA A 166 2.52 10.10 -15.92
CA ALA A 166 3.15 9.13 -16.84
C ALA A 166 4.30 8.34 -16.19
N SER A 167 5.07 8.96 -15.28
CA SER A 167 6.12 8.28 -14.52
C SER A 167 5.50 7.26 -13.56
N LEU A 168 4.36 7.59 -12.94
CA LEU A 168 3.61 6.67 -12.10
C LEU A 168 3.11 5.48 -12.94
N HIS A 169 2.48 5.71 -14.09
CA HIS A 169 2.02 4.62 -14.97
C HIS A 169 3.12 3.62 -15.33
N ALA A 170 4.35 4.09 -15.59
CA ALA A 170 5.46 3.24 -15.99
C ALA A 170 5.93 2.26 -14.88
N ILE A 171 5.61 2.53 -13.62
CA ILE A 171 6.08 1.73 -12.47
C ILE A 171 5.63 0.27 -12.57
N ILE A 172 4.44 0.00 -13.12
CA ILE A 172 3.94 -1.37 -13.24
C ILE A 172 4.88 -2.28 -14.04
N GLN A 173 5.58 -1.73 -15.03
CA GLN A 173 6.58 -2.45 -15.83
C GLN A 173 7.96 -2.48 -15.16
N ILE A 174 8.31 -1.46 -14.37
CA ILE A 174 9.61 -1.33 -13.71
C ILE A 174 9.68 -2.21 -12.45
N SER A 175 8.64 -2.16 -11.62
CA SER A 175 8.53 -2.91 -10.37
C SER A 175 7.07 -3.31 -10.10
N PRO A 176 6.65 -4.49 -10.60
CA PRO A 176 5.34 -5.06 -10.27
C PRO A 176 5.15 -5.25 -8.76
N ARG A 177 6.22 -5.62 -8.05
CA ARG A 177 6.19 -5.80 -6.59
C ARG A 177 5.86 -4.52 -5.83
N PHE A 178 6.52 -3.41 -6.19
CA PHE A 178 6.21 -2.12 -5.61
C PHE A 178 4.78 -1.69 -5.94
N THR A 179 4.37 -1.85 -7.20
CA THR A 179 3.02 -1.50 -7.64
C THR A 179 1.96 -2.24 -6.85
N HIS A 180 2.09 -3.56 -6.67
CA HIS A 180 1.18 -4.34 -5.83
C HIS A 180 1.13 -3.81 -4.38
N SER A 181 2.28 -3.57 -3.77
CA SER A 181 2.34 -3.06 -2.38
C SER A 181 1.77 -1.65 -2.24
N PHE A 182 2.00 -0.80 -3.24
CA PHE A 182 1.42 0.55 -3.33
C PHE A 182 -0.10 0.46 -3.44
N LEU A 183 -0.64 -0.39 -4.31
CA LEU A 183 -2.09 -0.62 -4.45
C LEU A 183 -2.72 -1.09 -3.13
N MET A 184 -2.09 -2.05 -2.44
CA MET A 184 -2.55 -2.52 -1.13
C MET A 184 -2.63 -1.36 -0.12
N ALA A 185 -1.55 -0.60 0.05
CA ALA A 185 -1.51 0.50 1.01
C ALA A 185 -2.43 1.67 0.60
N ALA A 186 -2.54 1.98 -0.70
CA ALA A 186 -3.46 2.99 -1.22
C ALA A 186 -4.92 2.62 -0.94
N SER A 187 -5.30 1.37 -1.19
CA SER A 187 -6.66 0.86 -0.96
C SER A 187 -7.09 0.92 0.52
N MET A 188 -6.12 0.89 1.44
CA MET A 188 -6.32 1.01 2.89
C MET A 188 -6.25 2.47 3.36
N LEU A 189 -5.43 3.30 2.70
CA LEU A 189 -5.23 4.71 3.04
C LEU A 189 -6.48 5.54 2.76
N TYR A 190 -7.04 5.37 1.56
CA TYR A 190 -8.28 6.02 1.15
C TYR A 190 -9.41 5.03 1.39
N ASP A 191 -10.15 5.18 2.48
CA ASP A 191 -11.19 4.22 2.86
C ASP A 191 -12.61 4.73 2.60
N LEU A 192 -12.72 5.99 2.15
CA LEU A 192 -14.00 6.66 1.87
C LEU A 192 -14.98 6.53 3.05
N LYS A 193 -14.46 6.56 4.28
CA LYS A 193 -15.28 6.55 5.48
C LYS A 193 -15.87 7.94 5.71
N ASP A 194 -17.18 7.95 5.99
CA ASP A 194 -17.97 9.09 6.44
C ASP A 194 -17.54 9.53 7.86
N ASN A 195 -16.33 10.08 7.97
CA ASN A 195 -15.82 10.70 9.18
C ASN A 195 -15.33 12.10 8.81
N LYS A 196 -16.08 13.12 9.25
CA LYS A 196 -15.92 14.53 8.86
C LYS A 196 -14.51 15.10 9.09
N GLU A 197 -13.71 14.50 9.96
CA GLU A 197 -12.36 14.96 10.30
C GLU A 197 -11.24 14.30 9.48
N ASN A 198 -11.51 13.19 8.79
CA ASN A 198 -10.49 12.36 8.13
C ASN A 198 -10.97 11.73 6.82
N ASN A 199 -11.93 12.35 6.12
CA ASN A 199 -12.46 11.77 4.88
C ASN A 199 -11.38 11.75 3.80
N ARG A 200 -10.69 10.60 3.69
CA ARG A 200 -9.62 10.37 2.72
C ARG A 200 -10.25 9.89 1.43
N ILE A 201 -10.76 10.86 0.67
CA ILE A 201 -11.25 10.66 -0.69
C ILE A 201 -10.02 10.49 -1.61
N PRO A 202 -9.95 9.43 -2.44
CA PRO A 202 -8.84 9.25 -3.35
C PRO A 202 -8.89 10.32 -4.46
N PRO A 203 -7.75 10.96 -4.81
CA PRO A 203 -7.72 11.92 -5.91
C PRO A 203 -8.10 11.28 -7.25
N ASP A 204 -8.80 12.01 -8.12
CA ASP A 204 -9.24 11.49 -9.44
C ASP A 204 -8.06 10.93 -10.26
N SER A 205 -6.91 11.61 -10.29
CA SER A 205 -5.70 11.14 -11.00
C SER A 205 -5.19 9.79 -10.47
N LEU A 206 -5.34 9.53 -9.16
CA LEU A 206 -4.98 8.23 -8.57
C LEU A 206 -5.95 7.15 -9.05
N VAL A 207 -7.25 7.45 -9.06
CA VAL A 207 -8.28 6.52 -9.52
C VAL A 207 -8.09 6.20 -11.01
N GLU A 208 -7.72 7.19 -11.82
CA GLU A 208 -7.39 7.01 -13.24
C GLU A 208 -6.20 6.07 -13.44
N VAL A 209 -5.07 6.33 -12.77
CA VAL A 209 -3.88 5.46 -12.86
C VAL A 209 -4.19 4.02 -12.46
N ILE A 210 -4.92 3.83 -11.36
CA ILE A 210 -5.29 2.50 -10.87
C ILE A 210 -6.24 1.82 -11.87
N THR A 211 -7.20 2.55 -12.43
CA THR A 211 -8.14 2.01 -13.42
C THR A 211 -7.38 1.54 -14.67
N ASP A 212 -6.41 2.30 -15.13
CA ASP A 212 -5.58 1.94 -16.30
C ASP A 212 -4.66 0.76 -16.01
N TRP A 213 -4.07 0.68 -14.82
CA TRP A 213 -3.31 -0.50 -14.40
C TRP A 213 -4.17 -1.76 -14.34
N LEU A 214 -5.38 -1.68 -13.78
CA LEU A 214 -6.31 -2.81 -13.75
C LEU A 214 -6.75 -3.23 -15.15
N ALA A 215 -6.94 -2.27 -16.06
CA ALA A 215 -7.33 -2.55 -17.43
C ALA A 215 -6.18 -3.19 -18.25
N SER A 216 -4.94 -2.77 -18.01
CA SER A 216 -3.76 -3.22 -18.77
C SER A 216 -3.13 -4.50 -18.22
N GLU A 217 -2.96 -4.60 -16.90
CA GLU A 217 -2.34 -5.75 -16.24
C GLU A 217 -3.11 -6.13 -14.96
N PRO A 218 -4.29 -6.77 -15.09
CA PRO A 218 -5.14 -7.17 -13.96
C PRO A 218 -4.42 -8.06 -12.95
N SER A 219 -3.38 -8.76 -13.39
CA SER A 219 -2.68 -9.74 -12.56
C SER A 219 -1.84 -9.15 -11.44
N ILE A 220 -1.59 -7.83 -11.49
CA ILE A 220 -0.91 -7.09 -10.44
C ILE A 220 -1.66 -7.15 -9.10
N CYS A 221 -2.97 -7.36 -9.13
CA CYS A 221 -3.83 -7.43 -7.96
C CYS A 221 -4.05 -8.85 -7.44
N TYR A 222 -3.48 -9.88 -8.08
CA TYR A 222 -3.72 -11.24 -7.66
C TYR A 222 -2.95 -11.58 -6.36
N PRO A 223 -3.60 -12.26 -5.41
CA PRO A 223 -2.99 -12.58 -4.13
C PRO A 223 -1.75 -13.46 -4.33
N GLY A 224 -0.66 -13.14 -3.64
CA GLY A 224 0.53 -13.99 -3.54
C GLY A 224 1.46 -13.93 -4.74
N LYS A 225 1.03 -13.40 -5.90
CA LYS A 225 1.83 -13.34 -7.12
C LYS A 225 3.08 -12.46 -6.98
N HIS A 226 2.95 -11.36 -6.26
CA HIS A 226 4.00 -10.35 -6.08
C HIS A 226 4.42 -10.18 -4.62
N SER A 227 3.94 -11.04 -3.73
CA SER A 227 4.24 -10.99 -2.30
C SER A 227 5.62 -11.57 -2.02
N THR A 228 6.37 -10.95 -1.11
CA THR A 228 7.46 -11.63 -0.39
C THR A 228 6.93 -12.93 0.20
N PRO A 229 7.64 -14.05 0.05
CA PRO A 229 7.49 -15.13 1.02
C PRO A 229 7.67 -14.48 2.40
N ARG A 230 6.61 -14.52 3.23
CA ARG A 230 6.79 -14.22 4.66
C ARG A 230 7.75 -15.30 5.14
N GLN A 231 9.04 -14.99 5.19
CA GLN A 231 9.92 -15.73 6.07
C GLN A 231 9.25 -15.55 7.43
N ALA A 232 8.78 -16.66 8.02
CA ALA A 232 8.34 -16.66 9.39
C ALA A 232 9.39 -15.84 10.14
N PRO A 233 9.00 -14.74 10.81
CA PRO A 233 9.99 -13.93 11.47
C PRO A 233 10.79 -14.91 12.33
N SER A 234 12.12 -14.86 12.26
CA SER A 234 12.99 -15.56 13.19
C SER A 234 12.77 -14.92 14.56
N ARG A 235 11.55 -15.03 15.08
CA ARG A 235 11.13 -14.57 16.39
C ARG A 235 11.77 -15.54 17.36
N PRO A 236 12.40 -15.04 18.42
CA PRO A 236 12.96 -15.90 19.45
C PRO A 236 11.85 -16.84 19.93
N SER A 237 12.06 -18.13 19.66
CA SER A 237 11.25 -19.23 20.14
C SER A 237 11.30 -19.23 21.66
N GLY A 238 10.31 -18.59 22.29
CA GLY A 238 10.25 -18.46 23.75
C GLY A 238 9.13 -17.56 24.28
N LEU A 239 8.57 -16.66 23.46
CA LEU A 239 7.42 -15.81 23.82
C LEU A 239 6.25 -16.02 22.87
N TRP A 240 5.89 -17.28 22.60
CA TRP A 240 4.63 -17.60 21.96
C TRP A 240 3.56 -17.65 23.04
N ASN A 241 2.78 -16.57 23.18
CA ASN A 241 1.51 -16.59 23.91
C ASN A 241 0.39 -16.88 22.91
N PRO A 242 -0.09 -18.13 22.81
CA PRO A 242 -1.28 -18.43 22.02
C PRO A 242 -2.49 -17.76 22.67
N GLY A 243 -2.87 -16.60 22.14
CA GLY A 243 -4.03 -15.85 22.62
C GLY A 243 -3.94 -14.34 22.41
N ILE A 244 -2.75 -13.76 22.25
CA ILE A 244 -2.57 -12.29 22.15
C ILE A 244 -2.06 -11.87 20.76
N ASP A 245 -1.13 -12.62 20.16
CA ASP A 245 -0.43 -12.21 18.93
C ASP A 245 -0.70 -13.13 17.74
N VAL A 246 -1.95 -13.54 17.58
CA VAL A 246 -2.43 -14.17 16.34
C VAL A 246 -3.06 -13.06 15.51
N GLU A 247 -2.26 -12.32 14.72
CA GLU A 247 -2.85 -11.90 13.44
C GLU A 247 -3.20 -13.22 12.75
N PRO A 248 -4.49 -13.51 12.50
CA PRO A 248 -4.86 -14.74 11.84
C PRO A 248 -4.01 -14.84 10.58
N ASP A 249 -3.56 -16.06 10.26
CA ASP A 249 -2.85 -16.38 9.03
C ASP A 249 -3.82 -16.21 7.85
N LEU A 250 -4.20 -14.96 7.64
CA LEU A 250 -4.95 -14.44 6.53
C LEU A 250 -3.93 -14.52 5.41
N GLY A 251 -4.09 -15.53 4.55
CA GLY A 251 -3.25 -15.71 3.36
C GLY A 251 -3.11 -14.41 2.55
N PRO A 252 -2.30 -14.42 1.48
CA PRO A 252 -1.99 -13.18 0.77
C PRO A 252 -3.25 -12.42 0.36
N GLU A 253 -3.27 -11.13 0.66
CA GLU A 253 -4.42 -10.26 0.41
C GLU A 253 -4.32 -9.60 -0.96
N SER A 254 -5.49 -9.20 -1.46
CA SER A 254 -5.67 -8.49 -2.72
C SER A 254 -6.11 -7.06 -2.43
N PRO A 255 -5.73 -6.06 -3.24
CA PRO A 255 -6.19 -4.69 -3.08
C PRO A 255 -7.62 -4.48 -3.60
N ILE A 256 -8.16 -5.46 -4.33
CA ILE A 256 -9.49 -5.42 -4.96
C ILE A 256 -10.61 -5.05 -3.98
N PRO A 257 -10.71 -5.60 -2.74
CA PRO A 257 -11.76 -5.21 -1.80
C PRO A 257 -11.79 -3.70 -1.50
N GLY A 258 -10.63 -3.05 -1.39
CA GLY A 258 -10.58 -1.61 -1.17
C GLY A 258 -11.06 -0.81 -2.39
N PHE A 259 -10.71 -1.24 -3.59
CA PHE A 259 -11.21 -0.61 -4.82
C PHE A 259 -12.70 -0.87 -5.06
N VAL A 260 -13.22 -2.04 -4.67
CA VAL A 260 -14.67 -2.30 -4.62
C VAL A 260 -15.34 -1.31 -3.66
N ASN A 261 -14.78 -1.11 -2.47
CA ASN A 261 -15.28 -0.12 -1.52
C ASN A 261 -15.31 1.29 -2.13
N TRP A 262 -14.31 1.67 -2.92
CA TRP A 262 -14.31 2.95 -3.63
C TRP A 262 -15.40 3.04 -4.68
N CYS A 263 -15.46 2.05 -5.56
CA CYS A 263 -16.39 1.99 -6.67
C CYS A 263 -17.86 2.05 -6.21
N VAL A 264 -18.18 1.27 -5.17
CA VAL A 264 -19.54 1.13 -4.64
C VAL A 264 -19.97 2.42 -3.93
N ARG A 265 -19.11 3.04 -3.12
CA ARG A 265 -19.51 4.24 -2.34
C ARG A 265 -19.45 5.55 -3.09
N ALA A 266 -18.66 5.62 -4.16
CA ALA A 266 -18.43 6.86 -4.88
C ALA A 266 -19.73 7.60 -5.29
N PRO A 267 -20.79 6.95 -5.82
CA PRO A 267 -22.02 7.65 -6.20
C PRO A 267 -22.65 8.43 -5.04
N LEU A 268 -22.59 7.89 -3.82
CA LEU A 268 -23.17 8.51 -2.63
C LEU A 268 -22.30 9.65 -2.09
N ILE A 269 -20.99 9.44 -2.01
CA ILE A 269 -20.05 10.40 -1.41
C ILE A 269 -19.84 11.62 -2.32
N TYR A 270 -19.69 11.38 -3.62
CA TYR A 270 -19.39 12.46 -4.56
C TYR A 270 -20.60 13.34 -4.88
N ASN A 271 -21.84 12.89 -4.64
CA ASN A 271 -23.01 13.74 -4.79
C ASN A 271 -23.25 14.67 -3.57
N GLN A 272 -22.91 14.22 -2.36
CA GLN A 272 -23.22 14.97 -1.12
C GLN A 272 -22.11 15.89 -0.63
N ASP A 273 -20.86 15.45 -0.73
CA ASP A 273 -19.71 16.09 -0.07
C ASP A 273 -18.72 16.72 -1.05
N TYR A 274 -18.62 16.22 -2.28
CA TYR A 274 -17.60 16.71 -3.23
C TYR A 274 -17.79 18.18 -3.62
N LEU A 275 -19.02 18.63 -3.89
CA LEU A 275 -19.30 20.03 -4.18
C LEU A 275 -19.10 20.95 -2.96
N LYS A 276 -19.24 20.41 -1.74
CA LYS A 276 -19.02 21.16 -0.49
C LYS A 276 -17.53 21.26 -0.14
N LEU A 277 -16.77 20.20 -0.41
CA LEU A 277 -15.33 20.11 -0.15
C LEU A 277 -14.48 20.77 -1.24
N HIS A 278 -15.00 20.91 -2.46
CA HIS A 278 -14.34 21.57 -3.58
C HIS A 278 -15.18 22.75 -4.12
N PRO A 279 -15.20 23.89 -3.41
CA PRO A 279 -15.88 25.09 -3.89
C PRO A 279 -15.21 25.57 -5.20
N GLY A 280 -15.94 25.43 -6.31
CA GLY A 280 -15.43 25.71 -7.67
C GLY A 280 -15.52 24.52 -8.63
N SER A 281 -15.79 23.31 -8.13
CA SER A 281 -16.06 22.14 -8.98
C SER A 281 -17.36 22.31 -9.76
N SER A 282 -17.30 22.13 -11.08
CA SER A 282 -18.45 22.23 -11.96
C SER A 282 -19.24 20.92 -11.99
N ILE A 283 -20.50 20.99 -12.46
CA ILE A 283 -21.31 19.79 -12.78
C ILE A 283 -20.57 18.89 -13.78
N GLU A 284 -19.75 19.46 -14.67
CA GLU A 284 -18.93 18.70 -15.63
C GLU A 284 -17.84 17.88 -14.93
N THR A 285 -17.21 18.43 -13.89
CA THR A 285 -16.23 17.71 -13.06
C THR A 285 -16.88 16.50 -12.40
N LEU A 286 -18.06 16.69 -11.81
CA LEU A 286 -18.85 15.61 -11.20
C LEU A 286 -19.15 14.49 -12.21
N LYS A 287 -19.58 14.85 -13.42
CA LYS A 287 -19.81 13.87 -14.50
C LYS A 287 -18.55 13.11 -14.88
N LYS A 288 -17.40 13.80 -14.98
CA LYS A 288 -16.10 13.15 -15.27
C LYS A 288 -15.73 12.14 -14.18
N THR A 289 -15.88 12.51 -12.91
CA THR A 289 -15.65 11.60 -11.78
C THR A 289 -16.62 10.41 -11.81
N THR A 290 -17.91 10.62 -12.09
CA THR A 290 -18.88 9.52 -12.24
C THR A 290 -18.46 8.54 -13.35
N ILE A 291 -18.05 9.05 -14.52
CA ILE A 291 -17.57 8.22 -15.63
C ILE A 291 -16.31 7.45 -15.22
N LEU A 292 -15.39 8.09 -14.51
CA LEU A 292 -14.17 7.46 -14.02
C LEU A 292 -14.46 6.27 -13.10
N TYR A 293 -15.38 6.42 -12.14
CA TYR A 293 -15.78 5.30 -11.29
C TYR A 293 -16.55 4.20 -12.04
N SER A 294 -17.27 4.52 -13.10
CA SER A 294 -17.86 3.51 -13.99
C SER A 294 -16.78 2.73 -14.78
N LYS A 295 -15.70 3.39 -15.20
CA LYS A 295 -14.53 2.70 -15.78
C LYS A 295 -13.83 1.81 -14.75
N LEU A 296 -13.65 2.29 -13.53
CA LEU A 296 -13.11 1.49 -12.43
C LEU A 296 -13.98 0.24 -12.18
N HIS A 297 -15.30 0.40 -12.11
CA HIS A 297 -16.24 -0.72 -11.98
C HIS A 297 -16.01 -1.79 -13.04
N LEU A 298 -15.96 -1.39 -14.32
CA LEU A 298 -15.72 -2.30 -15.43
C LEU A 298 -14.35 -3.00 -15.30
N ALA A 299 -13.30 -2.25 -14.96
CA ALA A 299 -11.96 -2.80 -14.75
C ALA A 299 -11.93 -3.84 -13.61
N LEU A 300 -12.68 -3.61 -12.52
CA LEU A 300 -12.83 -4.57 -11.43
C LEU A 300 -13.54 -5.84 -11.89
N LEU A 301 -14.68 -5.72 -12.58
CA LEU A 301 -15.41 -6.88 -13.12
C LEU A 301 -14.52 -7.70 -14.07
N HIS A 302 -13.80 -7.04 -14.97
CA HIS A 302 -12.83 -7.70 -15.87
C HIS A 302 -11.71 -8.40 -15.09
N THR A 303 -11.16 -7.76 -14.06
CA THR A 303 -10.10 -8.33 -13.23
C THR A 303 -10.56 -9.60 -12.52
N ILE A 304 -11.77 -9.58 -11.94
CA ILE A 304 -12.38 -10.73 -11.25
C ILE A 304 -12.64 -11.88 -12.25
N HIS A 305 -13.21 -11.55 -13.42
CA HIS A 305 -13.46 -12.53 -14.48
C HIS A 305 -12.19 -13.21 -14.99
N LEU A 306 -11.13 -12.43 -15.23
CA LEU A 306 -9.85 -12.95 -15.70
C LEU A 306 -9.14 -13.80 -14.64
N TYR A 307 -9.32 -13.48 -13.34
CA TYR A 307 -8.83 -14.30 -12.25
C TYR A 307 -9.48 -15.69 -12.25
N GLY A 308 -10.81 -15.77 -12.40
CA GLY A 308 -11.51 -17.07 -12.44
C GLY A 308 -11.21 -17.92 -13.68
N LYS A 309 -10.74 -17.31 -14.77
CA LYS A 309 -10.29 -18.03 -15.98
C LYS A 309 -8.91 -18.68 -15.84
N GLN A 310 -8.19 -18.43 -14.74
CA GLN A 310 -6.86 -19.00 -14.57
C GLN A 310 -6.90 -20.51 -14.34
N LYS A 311 -6.06 -21.24 -15.09
CA LYS A 311 -5.94 -22.70 -14.97
C LYS A 311 -5.45 -23.15 -13.59
N ALA A 312 -4.65 -22.31 -12.94
CA ALA A 312 -4.15 -22.50 -11.59
C ALA A 312 -4.24 -21.14 -10.87
N PRO A 313 -5.31 -20.88 -10.11
CA PRO A 313 -5.44 -19.62 -9.41
C PRO A 313 -4.26 -19.46 -8.42
N PRO A 314 -3.69 -18.25 -8.31
CA PRO A 314 -2.69 -17.92 -7.29
C PRO A 314 -3.24 -18.26 -5.92
N SER A 315 -2.36 -18.74 -5.03
CA SER A 315 -2.71 -19.12 -3.66
C SER A 315 -3.48 -17.99 -2.96
N GLY A 316 -4.79 -18.19 -2.72
CA GLY A 316 -5.65 -17.21 -2.04
C GLY A 316 -6.98 -16.98 -2.74
N GLU A 317 -7.86 -16.20 -2.11
CA GLU A 317 -9.10 -15.71 -2.72
C GLU A 317 -8.88 -14.26 -3.15
N LEU A 318 -9.35 -13.89 -4.35
CA LEU A 318 -9.23 -12.50 -4.82
C LEU A 318 -10.10 -11.57 -3.96
N LEU A 319 -11.28 -12.05 -3.57
CA LEU A 319 -12.23 -11.40 -2.69
C LEU A 319 -12.58 -12.38 -1.58
N ARG A 320 -12.49 -11.92 -0.32
CA ARG A 320 -13.03 -12.67 0.82
C ARG A 320 -14.43 -12.18 1.13
N ASN A 321 -15.32 -13.11 1.45
CA ASN A 321 -16.69 -12.75 1.79
C ASN A 321 -16.78 -11.87 3.06
N THR A 322 -15.83 -11.98 4.00
CA THR A 322 -15.73 -11.07 5.15
C THR A 322 -15.60 -9.61 4.74
N HIS A 323 -14.81 -9.32 3.71
CA HIS A 323 -14.65 -7.96 3.18
C HIS A 323 -15.94 -7.48 2.51
N MET A 324 -16.61 -8.35 1.74
CA MET A 324 -17.87 -8.00 1.08
C MET A 324 -18.99 -7.70 2.09
N LEU A 325 -19.12 -8.50 3.15
CA LEU A 325 -20.04 -8.24 4.26
C LEU A 325 -19.74 -6.91 4.96
N GLN A 326 -18.45 -6.59 5.17
CA GLN A 326 -18.06 -5.32 5.77
C GLN A 326 -18.40 -4.13 4.86
N ILE A 327 -18.22 -4.26 3.55
CA ILE A 327 -18.61 -3.23 2.57
C ILE A 327 -20.13 -3.03 2.58
N ALA A 328 -20.90 -4.11 2.52
CA ALA A 328 -22.37 -4.08 2.58
C ALA A 328 -22.89 -3.43 3.88
N SER A 329 -22.37 -3.86 5.03
CA SER A 329 -22.75 -3.31 6.33
C SER A 329 -22.48 -1.80 6.42
N ASN A 330 -21.28 -1.37 6.03
CA ASN A 330 -20.94 0.05 6.05
C ASN A 330 -21.76 0.88 5.05
N LEU A 331 -22.12 0.29 3.91
CA LEU A 331 -22.98 0.91 2.92
C LEU A 331 -24.41 1.09 3.46
N GLY A 332 -24.96 0.06 4.11
CA GLY A 332 -26.27 0.14 4.79
C GLY A 332 -26.31 1.24 5.84
N VAL A 333 -25.24 1.40 6.63
CA VAL A 333 -25.10 2.51 7.58
C VAL A 333 -25.08 3.88 6.86
N LEU A 334 -24.34 4.00 5.75
CA LEU A 334 -24.23 5.25 4.99
C LEU A 334 -25.58 5.68 4.38
N ILE A 335 -26.33 4.73 3.80
CA ILE A 335 -27.67 4.97 3.25
C ILE A 335 -28.65 5.31 4.38
N GLY A 336 -28.62 4.55 5.48
CA GLY A 336 -29.53 4.74 6.61
C GLY A 336 -29.38 6.10 7.31
N LYS A 337 -28.15 6.65 7.34
CA LYS A 337 -27.87 8.00 7.89
C LYS A 337 -28.41 9.13 7.03
N ASN A 338 -28.54 8.93 5.72
CA ASN A 338 -28.86 9.97 4.76
C ASN A 338 -30.17 9.65 4.04
N LYS A 339 -31.29 9.80 4.76
CA LYS A 339 -32.63 9.45 4.24
C LYS A 339 -33.09 10.28 3.03
N ASP A 340 -32.45 11.43 2.78
CA ASP A 340 -32.72 12.29 1.63
C ASP A 340 -31.84 11.97 0.40
N MET A 341 -31.17 10.80 0.39
CA MET A 341 -30.40 10.36 -0.77
C MET A 341 -31.29 10.13 -1.99
N GLU A 342 -30.79 10.56 -3.15
CA GLU A 342 -31.43 10.31 -4.45
C GLU A 342 -31.51 8.80 -4.71
N VAL A 343 -32.73 8.31 -4.95
CA VAL A 343 -33.03 6.87 -5.12
C VAL A 343 -32.17 6.26 -6.23
N ASP A 344 -32.00 6.96 -7.34
CA ASP A 344 -31.21 6.51 -8.48
C ASP A 344 -29.74 6.23 -8.11
N LEU A 345 -29.15 7.01 -7.20
CA LEU A 345 -27.76 6.81 -6.76
C LEU A 345 -27.62 5.65 -5.78
N VAL A 346 -28.63 5.43 -4.95
CA VAL A 346 -28.72 4.25 -4.09
C VAL A 346 -28.81 3.01 -4.96
N ASP A 347 -29.65 3.01 -5.98
CA ASP A 347 -29.78 1.89 -6.93
C ASP A 347 -28.47 1.62 -7.67
N VAL A 348 -27.81 2.64 -8.22
CA VAL A 348 -26.50 2.47 -8.88
C VAL A 348 -25.45 1.86 -7.94
N THR A 349 -25.46 2.28 -6.68
CA THR A 349 -24.53 1.79 -5.67
C THR A 349 -24.78 0.32 -5.34
N LEU A 350 -26.05 -0.05 -5.12
CA LEU A 350 -26.46 -1.42 -4.84
C LEU A 350 -26.20 -2.33 -6.05
N ASP A 351 -26.49 -1.86 -7.26
CA ASP A 351 -26.27 -2.60 -8.50
C ASP A 351 -24.78 -2.89 -8.73
N ARG A 352 -23.89 -1.91 -8.47
CA ARG A 352 -22.44 -2.12 -8.57
C ARG A 352 -21.98 -3.23 -7.62
N LEU A 353 -22.43 -3.19 -6.36
CA LEU A 353 -22.07 -4.21 -5.38
C LEU A 353 -22.62 -5.60 -5.77
N ALA A 354 -23.87 -5.67 -6.19
CA ALA A 354 -24.52 -6.91 -6.63
C ALA A 354 -23.78 -7.53 -7.82
N GLN A 355 -23.46 -6.74 -8.86
CA GLN A 355 -22.72 -7.20 -10.04
C GLN A 355 -21.33 -7.74 -9.67
N ILE A 356 -20.59 -7.03 -8.81
CA ILE A 356 -19.26 -7.48 -8.34
C ILE A 356 -19.38 -8.82 -7.59
N TYR A 357 -20.36 -8.92 -6.68
CA TYR A 357 -20.60 -10.13 -5.91
C TYR A 357 -20.98 -11.30 -6.83
N GLN A 358 -21.89 -11.08 -7.78
CA GLN A 358 -22.35 -12.08 -8.74
C GLN A 358 -21.20 -12.61 -9.61
N VAL A 359 -20.36 -11.71 -10.16
CA VAL A 359 -19.21 -12.11 -10.98
C VAL A 359 -18.20 -12.88 -10.12
N ALA A 360 -17.94 -12.44 -8.89
CA ALA A 360 -17.02 -13.14 -7.99
C ALA A 360 -17.49 -14.56 -7.65
N MET A 361 -18.79 -14.76 -7.43
CA MET A 361 -19.39 -16.09 -7.22
C MET A 361 -19.28 -16.95 -8.47
N ALA A 362 -19.72 -16.44 -9.62
CA ALA A 362 -19.79 -17.21 -10.86
C ALA A 362 -18.41 -17.64 -11.38
N THR A 363 -17.37 -16.89 -11.03
CA THR A 363 -15.98 -17.14 -11.46
C THR A 363 -15.16 -17.91 -10.43
N GLY A 364 -15.70 -18.17 -9.25
CA GLY A 364 -14.97 -18.81 -8.13
C GLY A 364 -13.88 -17.91 -7.53
N ALA A 365 -13.91 -16.61 -7.78
CA ALA A 365 -12.94 -15.64 -7.24
C ALA A 365 -13.12 -15.36 -5.73
N MET A 366 -14.21 -15.85 -5.15
CA MET A 366 -14.58 -15.73 -3.74
C MET A 366 -15.33 -16.98 -3.29
N LYS A 367 -15.09 -17.44 -2.05
CA LYS A 367 -15.96 -18.42 -1.40
C LYS A 367 -17.16 -17.74 -0.76
N TYR A 368 -18.33 -18.35 -0.87
CA TYR A 368 -19.57 -17.83 -0.29
C TYR A 368 -20.42 -18.97 0.28
N SER A 369 -21.31 -18.64 1.22
CA SER A 369 -22.39 -19.52 1.68
C SER A 369 -23.75 -18.86 1.42
N LYS A 370 -24.83 -19.65 1.45
CA LYS A 370 -26.19 -19.12 1.31
C LYS A 370 -26.52 -18.11 2.41
N ASP A 371 -26.11 -18.39 3.65
CA ASP A 371 -26.30 -17.50 4.80
C ASP A 371 -25.65 -16.13 4.59
N ASP A 372 -24.54 -16.08 3.86
CA ASP A 372 -23.84 -14.83 3.59
C ASP A 372 -24.62 -13.91 2.64
N ILE A 373 -25.28 -14.49 1.64
CA ILE A 373 -26.15 -13.75 0.71
C ILE A 373 -27.36 -13.20 1.46
N THR A 374 -28.01 -14.05 2.28
CA THR A 374 -29.13 -13.65 3.13
C THR A 374 -28.74 -12.51 4.06
N LYS A 375 -27.55 -12.55 4.67
CA LYS A 375 -27.04 -11.44 5.50
C LYS A 375 -26.91 -10.14 4.70
N ILE A 376 -26.35 -10.18 3.50
CA ILE A 376 -26.18 -8.97 2.66
C ILE A 376 -27.54 -8.37 2.30
N VAL A 377 -28.51 -9.21 1.90
CA VAL A 377 -29.88 -8.76 1.57
C VAL A 377 -30.56 -8.11 2.77
N HIS A 378 -30.34 -8.61 3.98
CA HIS A 378 -30.88 -7.99 5.20
C HIS A 378 -30.14 -6.73 5.66
N MET A 379 -28.88 -6.53 5.26
CA MET A 379 -28.09 -5.35 5.62
C MET A 379 -28.37 -4.14 4.72
N LEU A 380 -28.91 -4.36 3.53
CA LEU A 380 -29.09 -3.35 2.49
C LEU A 380 -30.58 -3.10 2.20
N PRO A 381 -30.94 -1.93 1.63
CA PRO A 381 -32.28 -1.73 1.09
C PRO A 381 -32.63 -2.74 -0.02
N SER A 382 -33.93 -2.95 -0.25
CA SER A 382 -34.42 -3.79 -1.34
C SER A 382 -33.85 -3.33 -2.69
N ASN A 383 -33.32 -4.29 -3.44
CA ASN A 383 -32.73 -4.08 -4.76
C ASN A 383 -32.97 -5.34 -5.61
N LYS A 384 -33.43 -5.14 -6.84
CA LYS A 384 -33.87 -6.22 -7.74
C LYS A 384 -32.77 -7.22 -8.05
N LEU A 385 -31.50 -6.77 -8.17
CA LEU A 385 -30.38 -7.67 -8.47
C LEU A 385 -30.05 -8.56 -7.27
N PHE A 386 -30.02 -8.01 -6.06
CA PHE A 386 -29.79 -8.81 -4.85
C PHE A 386 -30.92 -9.81 -4.59
N GLU A 387 -32.18 -9.43 -4.84
CA GLU A 387 -33.33 -10.32 -4.74
C GLU A 387 -33.21 -11.49 -5.72
N ALA A 388 -32.91 -11.20 -6.99
CA ALA A 388 -32.69 -12.24 -8.00
C ALA A 388 -31.52 -13.18 -7.66
N MET A 389 -30.45 -12.65 -7.06
CA MET A 389 -29.32 -13.46 -6.59
C MET A 389 -29.72 -14.38 -5.44
N ALA A 390 -30.50 -13.89 -4.48
CA ALA A 390 -30.99 -14.69 -3.37
C ALA A 390 -31.85 -15.86 -3.89
N GLU A 391 -32.79 -15.58 -4.81
CA GLU A 391 -33.64 -16.60 -5.44
C GLU A 391 -32.82 -17.68 -6.19
N PHE A 392 -31.82 -17.27 -6.97
CA PHE A 392 -30.97 -18.19 -7.74
C PHE A 392 -30.19 -19.16 -6.84
N THR A 393 -29.80 -18.74 -5.63
CA THR A 393 -29.08 -19.59 -4.67
C THR A 393 -29.99 -20.53 -3.86
N VAL A 394 -31.30 -20.35 -3.89
CA VAL A 394 -32.28 -21.27 -3.26
C VAL A 394 -32.59 -22.46 -4.18
N GLY A 395 -32.45 -22.32 -5.51
CA GLY A 395 -32.76 -23.35 -6.51
C GLY A 395 -31.67 -24.40 -6.79
N HIS A 396 -30.47 -24.25 -6.22
CA HIS A 396 -29.34 -25.19 -6.31
C HIS A 396 -28.86 -25.57 -4.91
#